data_AF-A0A7Y2A3E4-F1
#
_entry.id   AF-A0A7Y2A3E4-F1
#
_cell.length_a   1.000
_cell.length_b   1.000
_cell.length_c   1.000
_cell.angle_alpha   90.00
_cell.angle_beta   90.00
_cell.angle_gamma   90.00
#
_symmetry.space_group_name_H-M   'P 1'
#
loop_
_entity.id
_entity.type
_entity.pdbx_description
1 polymer ?
#
loop_
_entity_poly.entity_id
_entity_poly.type
_entity_poly.pdbx_seq_one_letter_code
_entity_poly.pdbx_strand_id
1 'polypeptide(L)' 'LERVDRANRFTRFVLAAHLVVPEGVDHDRANRLLHKAESICLVTNSMTAERVLQAKVATG' A
#
# COMPACT_ATOMS: atom_id res chain seq x y z
N LEU A 1 -12.51 -12.82 -1.60
CA LEU A 1 -11.80 -14.09 -1.84
C LEU A 1 -12.45 -14.74 -3.03
N GLU A 2 -11.63 -15.22 -3.95
CA GLU A 2 -12.12 -15.87 -5.16
C GLU A 2 -11.73 -17.34 -5.16
N ARG A 3 -12.54 -18.16 -5.81
CA ARG A 3 -12.27 -19.59 -5.96
C ARG A 3 -11.40 -19.80 -7.19
N VAL A 4 -10.13 -20.12 -6.98
CA VAL A 4 -9.13 -20.38 -8.02
C VAL A 4 -8.52 -21.76 -7.76
N ASP A 5 -8.43 -22.61 -8.77
CA ASP A 5 -7.97 -24.01 -8.65
C ASP A 5 -8.68 -24.81 -7.53
N ARG A 6 -10.00 -24.62 -7.40
CA ARG A 6 -10.84 -25.27 -6.36
C ARG A 6 -10.53 -24.87 -4.91
N ALA A 7 -9.65 -23.88 -4.69
CA ALA A 7 -9.36 -23.31 -3.38
C ALA A 7 -9.79 -21.83 -3.31
N ASN A 8 -10.18 -21.35 -2.12
CA ASN A 8 -10.36 -19.92 -1.90
C ASN A 8 -8.98 -19.27 -1.79
N ARG A 9 -8.70 -18.29 -2.64
CA ARG A 9 -7.44 -17.55 -2.64
C ARG A 9 -7.69 -16.07 -2.35
N PHE A 10 -6.71 -15.46 -1.70
CA PHE A 10 -6.60 -14.01 -1.72
C PHE A 10 -6.09 -13.58 -3.08
N THR A 11 -6.95 -12.93 -3.86
CA THR A 11 -6.67 -12.48 -5.23
C THR A 11 -6.38 -10.99 -5.30
N ARG A 12 -6.86 -10.21 -4.31
CA ARG A 12 -6.69 -8.77 -4.27
C ARG A 12 -6.62 -8.23 -2.84
N PHE A 13 -5.72 -7.26 -2.63
CA PHE A 13 -5.60 -6.50 -1.39
C PHE A 13 -5.62 -5.01 -1.67
N VAL A 14 -6.37 -4.27 -0.85
CA VAL A 14 -6.36 -2.81 -0.83
C VAL A 14 -5.70 -2.35 0.45
N LEU A 15 -4.60 -1.62 0.33
CA LEU A 15 -3.84 -1.09 1.45
C LEU A 15 -4.17 0.39 1.60
N ALA A 16 -4.92 0.75 2.63
CA ALA A 16 -5.18 2.14 2.98
C ALA A 16 -4.10 2.64 3.93
N ALA A 17 -3.16 3.44 3.44
CA ALA A 17 -2.03 3.96 4.22
C ALA A 17 -2.21 5.46 4.48
N HIS A 18 -2.26 5.83 5.77
CA HIS A 18 -2.42 7.21 6.21
C HIS A 18 -1.13 7.65 6.89
N LEU A 19 -0.46 8.66 6.33
CA LEU A 19 0.77 9.23 6.87
C LEU A 19 0.50 10.65 7.36
N VAL A 20 0.79 10.91 8.63
CA VAL A 20 0.80 12.25 9.19
C VAL A 20 2.24 12.76 9.19
N VAL A 21 2.45 13.97 8.68
CA VAL A 21 3.76 14.61 8.60
C VAL A 21 3.73 15.97 9.30
N PRO A 22 4.86 16.43 9.87
CA PRO A 22 4.97 17.79 10.41
C PRO A 22 4.71 18.87 9.36
N GLU A 23 4.46 20.10 9.83
CA GLU A 23 4.39 21.27 8.96
C GLU A 23 5.69 21.49 8.18
N GLY A 24 5.55 22.01 6.95
CA GLY A 24 6.68 22.26 6.05
C GLY A 24 7.22 21.03 5.32
N VAL A 25 6.70 19.82 5.58
CA VAL A 25 7.04 18.63 4.80
C VAL A 25 6.36 18.66 3.43
N ASP A 26 7.12 18.32 2.38
CA ASP A 26 6.61 18.13 1.03
C ASP A 26 5.72 16.87 0.96
N HIS A 27 4.42 17.08 0.79
CA HIS A 27 3.40 16.04 0.69
C HIS A 27 3.60 15.12 -0.52
N ASP A 28 4.05 15.65 -1.66
CA ASP A 28 4.28 14.85 -2.86
C ASP A 28 5.48 13.92 -2.65
N ARG A 29 6.53 14.42 -1.99
CA ARG A 29 7.67 13.60 -1.60
C ARG A 29 7.26 12.51 -0.61
N ALA A 30 6.47 12.85 0.40
CA ALA A 30 5.96 11.88 1.37
C ALA A 30 5.11 10.79 0.68
N ASN A 31 4.25 11.18 -0.28
CA ASN A 31 3.47 10.25 -1.06
C ASN A 31 4.35 9.32 -1.91
N ARG A 32 5.35 9.85 -2.62
CA ARG A 32 6.33 9.03 -3.37
C ARG A 32 7.06 8.03 -2.47
N LEU A 33 7.41 8.43 -1.25
CA LEU A 33 8.05 7.54 -0.29
C LEU A 33 7.12 6.43 0.20
N LEU A 34 5.83 6.69 0.40
CA LEU A 34 4.84 5.64 0.69
C LEU A 34 4.75 4.61 -0.44
N HIS A 35 4.68 5.06 -1.69
CA HIS A 35 4.69 4.14 -2.84
C HIS A 35 5.98 3.33 -2.92
N LYS A 36 7.13 3.96 -2.65
CA LYS A 36 8.40 3.24 -2.59
C LYS A 36 8.41 2.20 -1.47
N ALA A 37 7.93 2.56 -0.28
CA ALA A 37 7.85 1.64 0.86
C ALA A 37 6.98 0.41 0.54
N GLU A 38 5.87 0.61 -0.15
CA GLU A 38 4.99 -0.49 -0.57
C GLU A 38 5.68 -1.42 -1.58
N SER A 39 6.48 -0.87 -2.50
CA SER A 39 7.22 -1.66 -3.48
C SER A 39 8.35 -2.52 -2.89
N ILE A 40 8.92 -2.13 -1.75
CA ILE A 40 10.04 -2.83 -1.10
C ILE A 40 9.64 -3.59 0.17
N CYS A 41 8.40 -3.44 0.63
CA CYS A 41 7.92 -4.11 1.82
C CYS A 41 7.92 -5.62 1.60
N LEU A 42 8.56 -6.37 2.50
CA LEU A 42 8.73 -7.82 2.37
C LEU A 42 7.39 -8.56 2.31
N VAL A 43 6.39 -8.07 3.06
CA VAL A 43 5.06 -8.66 3.08
C VAL A 43 4.40 -8.49 1.72
N THR A 44 4.23 -7.25 1.25
CA THR A 44 3.56 -6.97 -0.03
C THR A 44 4.31 -7.55 -1.22
N ASN A 45 5.64 -7.54 -1.18
CA ASN A 45 6.49 -8.11 -2.23
C ASN A 45 6.44 -9.65 -2.27
N SER A 46 6.06 -10.31 -1.17
CA SER A 46 5.87 -11.77 -1.13
C SER A 46 4.49 -12.23 -1.62
N MET A 47 3.58 -11.30 -1.89
CA MET A 47 2.20 -11.62 -2.27
C MET A 47 2.10 -11.88 -3.78
N THR A 48 1.34 -12.91 -4.14
CA THR A 48 1.01 -13.24 -5.54
C THR A 48 -0.30 -12.60 -6.00
N ALA A 49 -1.05 -11.99 -5.09
CA ALA A 49 -2.30 -11.30 -5.34
C ALA A 49 -2.08 -9.89 -5.94
N GLU A 50 -3.09 -9.34 -6.61
CA GLU A 50 -3.12 -7.92 -6.96
C GLU A 50 -3.06 -7.07 -5.69
N ARG A 51 -2.29 -5.99 -5.72
CA ARG A 51 -2.16 -5.03 -4.62
C ARG A 51 -2.45 -3.63 -5.12
N VAL A 52 -3.23 -2.88 -4.34
CA VAL A 52 -3.50 -1.47 -4.59
C VAL A 52 -3.25 -0.67 -3.33
N LEU A 53 -2.31 0.27 -3.40
CA LEU A 53 -2.05 1.24 -2.35
C LEU A 53 -2.96 2.47 -2.54
N GLN A 54 -3.73 2.78 -1.51
CA GLN A 54 -4.43 4.04 -1.33
C GLN A 54 -3.67 4.86 -0.30
N ALA A 55 -2.81 5.75 -0.77
CA ALA A 55 -1.99 6.61 0.09
C ALA A 55 -2.71 7.93 0.39
N LYS A 56 -2.70 8.33 1.66
CA LYS A 56 -3.17 9.63 2.13
C LYS A 56 -2.09 10.26 2.99
N VAL A 57 -1.67 11.47 2.64
CA VAL A 57 -0.76 12.28 3.45
C VAL A 57 -1.54 13.44 4.05
N ALA A 58 -1.33 13.71 5.34
CA ALA A 58 -1.94 14.82 6.05
C ALA A 58 -0.89 15.51 6.93
N THR A 59 -1.09 16.80 7.19
CA THR A 59 -0.28 17.54 8.17
C THR A 59 -0.93 17.40 9.55
N GLY A 60 -0.13 17.20 10.60
CA GLY A 60 -0.64 17.12 11.98
C GLY A 60 0.43 16.88 13.02
#